data_AF-A0A9E1HYA0-F1
#
_entry.id   AF-A0A9E1HYA0-F1
#
_cell.length_a   1.000
_cell.length_b   1.000
_cell.length_c   1.000
_cell.angle_alpha   90.00
_cell.angle_beta   90.00
_cell.angle_gamma   90.00
#
_symmetry.space_group_name_H-M   'P 1'
#
loop_
_entity.id
_entity.type
_entity.pdbx_description
1 polymer ?
#
loop_
_entity_poly.entity_id
_entity_poly.type
_entity_poly.pdbx_seq_one_letter_code
_entity_poly.pdbx_strand_id
1 'polypeptide(L)'
;GMKTGANVRVIPLGKDVTSVIHVVSVALRAALIFGNITPGDAGNLMKYTMERVPAFVNAFAPLNDVIVACGAGAIALGFPVITNQEGVSEVPKSLIVQKDVSKFNATSLEARDIKIKITNIDIPVAFASAFEGEIIRRGDMQVEFDGSRVDCAELVQTVDASEIEDHKITVVGPEADEMELGSKNNIAYVVKVAGKNMQPDFEPVIERKFHNYINCIEGVYHTGQRDMQRIRISKDAFNAGFRIKHIGEVLYASVKNEFDAVVDKCEVVIYTDPAECTRIRHEVAIPTFDKRDDRLKSLTDESVDVYYSCILCQAFSPSHVCVVTPERLGLCGAVSWLDAKATHELDPNGPCQVITKERPIDERIGEYEDVNEAVQKFSQGALQDVS
;
A
#
# COMPACT_ATOMS: atom_id res chain seq x y z
N GLY A 1 13.67 14.38 15.01
CA GLY A 1 14.57 13.21 14.88
C GLY A 1 13.88 12.15 14.04
N MET A 2 14.61 11.21 13.45
CA MET A 2 14.02 10.16 12.59
C MET A 2 13.15 9.20 13.43
N LYS A 3 11.93 8.90 12.98
CA LYS A 3 11.06 7.89 13.59
C LYS A 3 11.64 6.49 13.34
N THR A 4 11.55 5.59 14.32
CA THR A 4 12.02 4.20 14.20
C THR A 4 10.94 3.24 14.69
N GLY A 5 10.93 2.01 14.18
CA GLY A 5 9.92 0.99 14.42
C GLY A 5 9.63 0.14 13.18
N ALA A 6 8.97 -1.00 13.38
CA ALA A 6 8.54 -1.88 12.30
C ALA A 6 7.52 -1.21 11.38
N ASN A 7 6.61 -0.40 11.94
CA ASN A 7 5.62 0.39 11.20
C ASN A 7 6.27 1.34 10.20
N VAL A 8 7.33 2.05 10.61
CA VAL A 8 8.06 2.99 9.73
C VAL A 8 9.22 2.34 8.97
N ARG A 9 9.33 1.01 8.99
CA ARG A 9 10.34 0.22 8.27
C ARG A 9 11.80 0.59 8.62
N VAL A 10 12.04 1.13 9.82
CA VAL A 10 13.39 1.48 10.32
C VAL A 10 13.62 0.79 11.66
N ILE A 11 14.34 -0.34 11.66
CA ILE A 11 14.50 -1.20 12.84
C ILE A 11 15.92 -1.06 13.43
N PRO A 12 16.10 -0.39 14.58
CA PRO A 12 17.37 -0.40 15.29
C PRO A 12 17.60 -1.78 15.92
N LEU A 13 18.71 -2.44 15.57
CA LEU A 13 19.02 -3.79 16.07
C LEU A 13 19.80 -3.76 17.39
N GLY A 14 20.84 -2.93 17.46
CA GLY A 14 21.73 -2.85 18.61
C GLY A 14 22.98 -2.04 18.28
N LYS A 15 23.76 -1.69 19.31
CA LYS A 15 25.00 -0.93 19.15
C LYS A 15 26.19 -1.81 18.75
N ASP A 16 26.19 -3.05 19.20
CA ASP A 16 27.27 -3.99 18.91
C ASP A 16 27.14 -4.54 17.50
N VAL A 17 28.28 -4.68 16.80
CA VAL A 17 28.34 -5.18 15.42
C VAL A 17 27.67 -6.55 15.26
N THR A 18 27.73 -7.39 16.30
CA THR A 18 27.10 -8.72 16.32
C THR A 18 25.58 -8.67 16.18
N SER A 19 24.94 -7.55 16.52
CA SER A 19 23.49 -7.36 16.38
C SER A 19 23.02 -7.46 14.92
N VAL A 20 23.93 -7.27 13.94
CA VAL A 20 23.63 -7.48 12.51
C VAL A 20 23.13 -8.89 12.21
N ILE A 21 23.47 -9.88 13.06
CA ILE A 21 22.98 -11.25 12.89
C ILE A 21 21.46 -11.34 12.93
N HIS A 22 20.78 -10.40 13.59
CA HIS A 22 19.33 -10.37 13.66
C HIS A 22 18.70 -10.11 12.29
N VAL A 23 19.24 -9.21 11.47
CA VAL A 23 18.73 -9.01 10.09
C VAL A 23 19.13 -10.16 9.16
N VAL A 24 20.31 -10.75 9.35
CA VAL A 24 20.69 -11.98 8.64
C VAL A 24 19.68 -13.10 8.91
N SER A 25 19.26 -13.27 10.17
CA SER A 25 18.24 -14.27 10.54
C SER A 25 16.89 -14.06 9.85
N VAL A 26 16.55 -12.83 9.43
CA VAL A 26 15.33 -12.53 8.69
C VAL A 26 15.44 -13.08 7.27
N ALA A 27 16.56 -12.81 6.59
CA ALA A 27 16.82 -13.34 5.24
C ALA A 27 16.83 -14.88 5.22
N LEU A 28 17.46 -15.50 6.22
CA LEU A 28 17.50 -16.96 6.36
C LEU A 28 16.11 -17.55 6.63
N ARG A 29 15.34 -16.95 7.55
CA ARG A 29 13.96 -17.39 7.81
C ARG A 29 13.04 -17.19 6.62
N ALA A 30 13.25 -16.15 5.81
CA ALA A 30 12.49 -15.97 4.58
C ALA A 30 12.70 -17.14 3.61
N ALA A 31 13.93 -17.66 3.52
CA ALA A 31 14.24 -18.85 2.72
C ALA A 31 13.59 -20.13 3.27
N LEU A 32 13.59 -20.30 4.58
CA LEU A 32 12.97 -21.46 5.23
C LEU A 32 11.44 -21.43 5.17
N ILE A 33 10.82 -20.27 5.42
CA ILE A 33 9.36 -20.11 5.49
C ILE A 33 8.75 -20.03 4.09
N PHE A 34 9.24 -19.11 3.25
CA PHE A 34 8.63 -18.84 1.94
C PHE A 34 9.28 -19.64 0.82
N GLY A 35 10.58 -19.96 0.93
CA GLY A 35 11.27 -20.84 0.00
C GLY A 35 11.05 -22.32 0.29
N ASN A 36 10.48 -22.66 1.46
CA ASN A 36 10.32 -24.02 1.96
C ASN A 36 11.62 -24.86 1.85
N ILE A 37 12.76 -24.21 2.08
CA ILE A 37 14.06 -24.86 1.95
C ILE A 37 14.30 -25.77 3.15
N THR A 38 14.77 -26.98 2.89
CA THR A 38 15.05 -27.95 3.94
C THR A 38 16.14 -27.43 4.87
N PRO A 39 15.92 -27.38 6.20
CA PRO A 39 16.96 -27.00 7.15
C PRO A 39 18.23 -27.84 6.99
N GLY A 40 19.38 -27.16 6.85
CA GLY A 40 20.68 -27.80 6.60
C GLY A 40 21.13 -27.79 5.13
N ASP A 41 20.24 -27.48 4.18
CA ASP A 41 20.61 -27.28 2.77
C ASP A 41 21.18 -25.88 2.54
N ALA A 42 22.46 -25.72 2.90
CA ALA A 42 23.16 -24.43 2.81
C ALA A 42 23.23 -23.89 1.37
N GLY A 43 23.35 -24.76 0.36
CA GLY A 43 23.49 -24.36 -1.04
C GLY A 43 22.24 -23.70 -1.58
N ASN A 44 21.07 -24.35 -1.40
CA ASN A 44 19.80 -23.76 -1.83
C ASN A 44 19.42 -22.55 -1.00
N LEU A 45 19.76 -22.55 0.29
CA LEU A 45 19.53 -21.40 1.18
C LEU A 45 20.28 -20.16 0.69
N MET A 46 21.58 -20.28 0.36
CA MET A 46 22.37 -19.16 -0.17
C MET A 46 21.86 -18.69 -1.55
N LYS A 47 21.45 -19.63 -2.40
CA LYS A 47 20.85 -19.30 -3.69
C LYS A 47 19.56 -18.49 -3.53
N TYR A 48 18.68 -18.90 -2.61
CA TYR A 48 17.44 -18.19 -2.35
C TYR A 48 17.68 -16.79 -1.80
N THR A 49 18.61 -16.61 -0.86
CA THR A 49 18.91 -15.26 -0.35
C THR A 49 19.43 -14.35 -1.46
N MET A 50 20.33 -14.88 -2.32
CA MET A 50 20.87 -14.13 -3.45
C MET A 50 19.81 -13.76 -4.51
N GLU A 51 18.87 -14.65 -4.81
CA GLU A 51 17.89 -14.44 -5.89
C GLU A 51 16.60 -13.74 -5.42
N ARG A 52 16.18 -13.96 -4.17
CA ARG A 52 14.82 -13.60 -3.70
C ARG A 52 14.80 -12.58 -2.57
N VAL A 53 15.90 -12.36 -1.86
CA VAL A 53 15.98 -11.37 -0.78
C VAL A 53 16.76 -10.13 -1.26
N PRO A 54 16.08 -9.03 -1.63
CA PRO A 54 16.74 -7.83 -2.18
C PRO A 54 17.38 -6.99 -1.06
N ALA A 55 18.48 -7.48 -0.47
CA ALA A 55 19.23 -6.80 0.57
C ALA A 55 20.60 -6.31 0.08
N PHE A 56 21.08 -5.22 0.68
CA PHE A 56 22.43 -4.66 0.55
C PHE A 56 22.87 -4.06 1.89
N VAL A 57 24.17 -3.84 2.07
CA VAL A 57 24.76 -3.33 3.32
C VAL A 57 25.51 -2.04 3.05
N ASN A 58 25.17 -0.98 3.79
CA ASN A 58 25.93 0.28 3.79
C ASN A 58 26.82 0.33 5.03
N ALA A 59 28.12 0.11 4.84
CA ALA A 59 29.12 0.09 5.90
C ALA A 59 29.86 1.44 5.95
N PHE A 60 29.50 2.29 6.90
CA PHE A 60 30.15 3.58 7.10
C PHE A 60 31.49 3.44 7.83
N ALA A 61 32.51 4.16 7.37
CA ALA A 61 33.81 4.25 8.02
C ALA A 61 33.69 4.81 9.45
N PRO A 62 34.58 4.41 10.38
CA PRO A 62 35.71 3.50 10.18
C PRO A 62 35.31 2.02 10.24
N LEU A 63 35.92 1.19 9.40
CA LEU A 63 35.77 -0.26 9.46
C LEU A 63 36.90 -0.90 10.27
N ASN A 64 36.55 -1.85 11.13
CA ASN A 64 37.52 -2.74 11.77
C ASN A 64 37.41 -4.17 11.18
N ASP A 65 38.35 -5.04 11.54
CA ASP A 65 38.43 -6.40 10.98
C ASP A 65 37.14 -7.21 11.20
N VAL A 66 36.45 -7.01 12.32
CA VAL A 66 35.18 -7.69 12.62
C VAL A 66 34.08 -7.20 11.67
N ILE A 67 33.98 -5.90 11.42
CA ILE A 67 33.00 -5.32 10.49
C ILE A 67 33.28 -5.81 9.05
N VAL A 68 34.56 -5.85 8.65
CA VAL A 68 34.97 -6.38 7.34
C VAL A 68 34.57 -7.85 7.21
N ALA A 69 34.80 -8.66 8.24
CA ALA A 69 34.38 -10.07 8.25
C ALA A 69 32.85 -10.24 8.17
N CYS A 70 32.08 -9.40 8.87
CA CYS A 70 30.62 -9.38 8.74
C CYS A 70 30.18 -9.01 7.31
N GLY A 71 30.86 -8.05 6.66
CA GLY A 71 30.64 -7.71 5.27
C GLY A 71 30.85 -8.88 4.31
N ALA A 72 31.90 -9.69 4.53
CA ALA A 72 32.12 -10.92 3.77
C ALA A 72 30.97 -11.94 3.95
N GLY A 73 30.38 -12.03 5.15
CA GLY A 73 29.18 -12.82 5.40
C GLY A 73 27.96 -12.36 4.60
N ALA A 74 27.77 -11.04 4.46
CA ALA A 74 26.71 -10.47 3.62
C ALA A 74 26.93 -10.80 2.14
N ILE A 75 28.17 -10.68 1.65
CA ILE A 75 28.54 -11.04 0.27
C ILE A 75 28.27 -12.53 0.00
N ALA A 76 28.57 -13.41 0.95
CA ALA A 76 28.28 -14.84 0.82
C ALA A 76 26.77 -15.15 0.68
N LEU A 77 25.90 -14.29 1.22
CA LEU A 77 24.44 -14.39 1.06
C LEU A 77 23.93 -13.71 -0.22
N GLY A 78 24.82 -13.12 -1.02
CA GLY A 78 24.50 -12.40 -2.25
C GLY A 78 24.14 -10.93 -2.04
N PHE A 79 24.51 -10.34 -0.90
CA PHE A 79 24.21 -8.93 -0.59
C PHE A 79 25.44 -8.05 -0.84
N PRO A 80 25.35 -7.06 -1.74
CA PRO A 80 26.45 -6.15 -1.98
C PRO A 80 26.71 -5.25 -0.77
N VAL A 81 27.98 -4.91 -0.56
CA VAL A 81 28.44 -4.03 0.52
C VAL A 81 28.98 -2.75 -0.10
N ILE A 82 28.40 -1.61 0.30
CA ILE A 82 28.82 -0.27 -0.14
C ILE A 82 29.48 0.41 1.06
N THR A 83 30.66 0.99 0.84
CA THR A 83 31.40 1.67 1.92
C THR A 83 32.07 2.95 1.44
N ASN A 84 32.25 3.91 2.35
CA ASN A 84 33.08 5.10 2.16
C ASN A 84 34.50 4.94 2.74
N GLN A 85 34.88 3.76 3.22
CA GLN A 85 36.22 3.48 3.71
C GLN A 85 37.21 3.46 2.54
N GLU A 86 38.25 4.29 2.62
CA GLU A 86 39.34 4.29 1.64
C GLU A 86 40.30 3.12 1.84
N GLY A 87 40.95 2.68 0.76
CA GLY A 87 41.98 1.64 0.79
C GLY A 87 41.45 0.20 0.85
N VAL A 88 40.13 0.01 0.77
CA VAL A 88 39.52 -1.32 0.67
C VAL A 88 39.69 -1.86 -0.75
N SER A 89 40.05 -3.14 -0.89
CA SER A 89 40.10 -3.81 -2.19
C SER A 89 38.68 -4.09 -2.69
N GLU A 90 38.26 -3.35 -3.71
CA GLU A 90 36.94 -3.51 -4.32
C GLU A 90 36.77 -4.88 -4.97
N VAL A 91 35.56 -5.43 -4.86
CA VAL A 91 35.14 -6.65 -5.55
C VAL A 91 33.96 -6.26 -6.44
N PRO A 92 34.07 -6.38 -7.78
CA PRO A 92 33.02 -5.94 -8.69
C PRO A 92 31.64 -6.45 -8.27
N LYS A 93 30.67 -5.52 -8.22
CA LYS A 93 29.29 -5.71 -7.76
C LYS A 93 29.08 -6.14 -6.30
N SER A 94 30.10 -6.63 -5.59
CA SER A 94 29.94 -7.22 -4.25
C SER A 94 30.48 -6.35 -3.13
N LEU A 95 31.58 -5.63 -3.37
CA LEU A 95 32.18 -4.69 -2.42
C LEU A 95 32.58 -3.43 -3.19
N ILE A 96 31.82 -2.36 -3.01
CA ILE A 96 31.90 -1.13 -3.80
C ILE A 96 32.32 0.02 -2.89
N VAL A 97 33.33 0.77 -3.30
CA VAL A 97 33.74 1.99 -2.59
C VAL A 97 33.03 3.19 -3.21
N GLN A 98 32.06 3.75 -2.47
CA GLN A 98 31.41 5.01 -2.80
C GLN A 98 31.85 6.04 -1.76
N LYS A 99 32.64 7.04 -2.16
CA LYS A 99 33.14 8.06 -1.22
C LYS A 99 32.07 9.10 -0.88
N ASP A 100 31.18 9.37 -1.83
CA ASP A 100 30.12 10.35 -1.70
C ASP A 100 28.87 9.73 -1.07
N VAL A 101 28.66 10.00 0.22
CA VAL A 101 27.53 9.48 0.99
C VAL A 101 26.18 9.86 0.38
N SER A 102 26.08 11.00 -0.31
CA SER A 102 24.83 11.41 -0.96
C SER A 102 24.40 10.46 -2.08
N LYS A 103 25.35 9.69 -2.65
CA LYS A 103 25.12 8.73 -3.73
C LYS A 103 24.94 7.30 -3.25
N PHE A 104 25.06 7.03 -1.95
CA PHE A 104 24.95 5.67 -1.39
C PHE A 104 23.67 4.99 -1.84
N ASN A 105 22.53 5.66 -1.72
CA ASN A 105 21.23 5.06 -2.05
C ASN A 105 21.18 4.64 -3.53
N ALA A 106 21.56 5.53 -4.45
CA ALA A 106 21.57 5.24 -5.88
C ALA A 106 22.53 4.08 -6.20
N THR A 107 23.76 4.12 -5.70
CA THR A 107 24.75 3.06 -5.90
C THR A 107 24.28 1.72 -5.31
N SER A 108 23.63 1.74 -4.14
CA SER A 108 23.18 0.51 -3.46
C SER A 108 22.00 -0.15 -4.18
N LEU A 109 21.05 0.65 -4.65
CA LEU A 109 19.91 0.18 -5.44
C LEU A 109 20.39 -0.41 -6.77
N GLU A 110 21.32 0.26 -7.45
CA GLU A 110 21.93 -0.25 -8.69
C GLU A 110 22.71 -1.54 -8.45
N ALA A 111 23.53 -1.61 -7.40
CA ALA A 111 24.31 -2.79 -7.07
C ALA A 111 23.44 -4.03 -6.78
N ARG A 112 22.19 -3.83 -6.35
CA ARG A 112 21.23 -4.90 -6.06
C ARG A 112 20.14 -5.07 -7.13
N ASP A 113 20.25 -4.37 -8.26
CA ASP A 113 19.27 -4.38 -9.36
C ASP A 113 17.84 -3.99 -8.90
N ILE A 114 17.72 -3.15 -7.86
CA ILE A 114 16.45 -2.67 -7.34
C ILE A 114 15.99 -1.46 -8.15
N LYS A 115 14.87 -1.58 -8.85
CA LYS A 115 14.24 -0.49 -9.61
C LYS A 115 13.07 0.08 -8.85
N ILE A 116 13.12 1.38 -8.56
CA ILE A 116 12.00 2.11 -7.95
C ILE A 116 11.06 2.57 -9.08
N LYS A 117 9.78 2.17 -9.02
CA LYS A 117 8.76 2.58 -10.01
C LYS A 117 8.34 4.05 -9.86
N ILE A 118 8.19 4.55 -8.62
CA ILE A 118 7.84 5.94 -8.33
C ILE A 118 9.07 6.65 -7.76
N THR A 119 9.69 7.51 -8.56
CA THR A 119 10.92 8.22 -8.16
C THR A 119 10.66 9.52 -7.40
N ASN A 120 9.53 10.20 -7.63
CA ASN A 120 9.18 11.43 -6.91
C ASN A 120 7.69 11.78 -7.13
N ILE A 121 6.94 12.08 -6.06
CA ILE A 121 5.63 12.73 -6.14
C ILE A 121 5.84 14.17 -5.67
N ASP A 122 5.33 15.16 -6.39
CA ASP A 122 5.53 16.58 -6.08
C ASP A 122 4.68 17.02 -4.88
N ILE A 123 5.11 16.61 -3.69
CA ILE A 123 4.50 16.96 -2.42
C ILE A 123 5.59 17.37 -1.41
N PRO A 124 5.26 18.24 -0.43
CA PRO A 124 6.25 18.80 0.50
C PRO A 124 6.55 17.91 1.72
N VAL A 125 6.03 16.69 1.74
CA VAL A 125 6.19 15.71 2.82
C VAL A 125 6.65 14.37 2.25
N ALA A 126 7.15 13.48 3.09
CA ALA A 126 7.59 12.18 2.62
C ALA A 126 6.39 11.31 2.19
N PHE A 127 6.58 10.51 1.14
CA PHE A 127 5.60 9.53 0.66
C PHE A 127 6.22 8.13 0.66
N ALA A 128 5.68 7.24 1.49
CA ALA A 128 6.09 5.85 1.58
C ALA A 128 5.06 5.03 2.34
N SER A 129 4.93 3.75 2.01
CA SER A 129 4.12 2.78 2.78
C SER A 129 4.67 2.45 4.17
N ALA A 130 5.70 3.18 4.62
CA ALA A 130 6.17 3.23 6.01
C ALA A 130 5.32 4.19 6.87
N PHE A 131 4.66 5.17 6.26
CA PHE A 131 3.77 6.09 6.97
C PHE A 131 2.34 5.56 7.06
N GLU A 132 2.05 4.46 6.36
CA GLU A 132 0.77 3.77 6.43
C GLU A 132 0.50 3.30 7.88
N GLY A 133 -0.61 3.78 8.45
CA GLY A 133 -1.00 3.47 9.83
C GLY A 133 -0.57 4.52 10.87
N GLU A 134 0.01 5.65 10.47
CA GLU A 134 0.17 6.78 11.38
C GLU A 134 -1.20 7.26 11.92
N ILE A 135 -1.31 7.38 13.25
CA ILE A 135 -2.54 7.86 13.90
C ILE A 135 -2.36 9.31 14.29
N ILE A 136 -3.16 10.19 13.68
CA ILE A 136 -3.19 11.62 14.02
C ILE A 136 -4.24 11.83 15.12
N ARG A 137 -3.78 12.16 16.33
CA ARG A 137 -4.66 12.48 17.46
C ARG A 137 -5.18 13.91 17.34
N ARG A 138 -6.29 14.21 18.03
CA ARG A 138 -6.92 15.54 18.00
C ARG A 138 -5.97 16.69 18.38
N GLY A 139 -5.01 16.45 19.28
CA GLY A 139 -4.02 17.45 19.68
C GLY A 139 -3.02 17.83 18.58
N ASP A 140 -2.76 16.91 17.66
CA ASP A 140 -1.75 17.04 16.59
C ASP A 140 -2.37 17.37 15.23
N MET A 141 -3.70 17.48 15.18
CA MET A 141 -4.50 17.69 13.98
C MET A 141 -4.56 19.18 13.60
N GLN A 142 -4.33 19.47 12.32
CA GLN A 142 -4.53 20.78 11.72
C GLN A 142 -5.99 20.96 11.28
N VAL A 143 -6.49 20.06 10.43
CA VAL A 143 -7.87 20.04 9.94
C VAL A 143 -8.36 18.60 9.81
N GLU A 144 -9.66 18.43 9.85
CA GLU A 144 -10.34 17.14 9.68
C GLU A 144 -11.43 17.25 8.61
N PHE A 145 -11.58 16.17 7.85
CA PHE A 145 -12.72 15.91 6.98
C PHE A 145 -13.38 14.62 7.47
N ASP A 146 -14.67 14.63 7.76
CA ASP A 146 -15.34 13.52 8.46
C ASP A 146 -16.76 13.33 7.89
N GLY A 147 -16.90 12.37 6.97
CA GLY A 147 -18.15 12.04 6.28
C GLY A 147 -19.28 11.58 7.20
N SER A 148 -18.95 11.20 8.44
CA SER A 148 -19.96 10.90 9.48
C SER A 148 -20.60 12.16 10.09
N ARG A 149 -20.08 13.35 9.77
CA ARG A 149 -20.48 14.64 10.37
C ARG A 149 -20.87 15.68 9.33
N VAL A 150 -20.22 15.66 8.16
CA VAL A 150 -20.43 16.61 7.06
C VAL A 150 -20.43 15.87 5.74
N ASP A 151 -20.78 16.55 4.64
CA ASP A 151 -20.81 15.93 3.32
C ASP A 151 -19.40 15.74 2.78
N CYS A 152 -19.01 14.46 2.69
CA CYS A 152 -17.78 14.02 2.08
C CYS A 152 -18.06 12.94 1.02
N ALA A 153 -17.14 12.78 0.07
CA ALA A 153 -17.15 11.67 -0.88
C ALA A 153 -15.76 11.40 -1.45
N GLU A 154 -15.50 10.14 -1.79
CA GLU A 154 -14.43 9.74 -2.68
C GLU A 154 -15.00 8.89 -3.82
N LEU A 155 -14.63 9.19 -5.05
CA LEU A 155 -15.21 8.56 -6.23
C LEU A 155 -14.18 8.44 -7.35
N VAL A 156 -14.16 7.29 -8.02
CA VAL A 156 -13.55 7.11 -9.34
C VAL A 156 -14.68 7.09 -10.36
N GLN A 157 -14.48 7.78 -11.46
CA GLN A 157 -15.43 7.78 -12.57
C GLN A 157 -14.71 7.54 -13.89
N THR A 158 -15.13 6.51 -14.61
CA THR A 158 -14.68 6.28 -15.98
C THR A 158 -15.36 7.29 -16.89
N VAL A 159 -14.57 7.97 -17.72
CA VAL A 159 -15.03 8.99 -18.66
C VAL A 159 -14.39 8.79 -20.03
N ASP A 160 -14.91 9.46 -21.05
CA ASP A 160 -14.27 9.45 -22.36
C ASP A 160 -12.94 10.21 -22.33
N ALA A 161 -11.93 9.72 -23.06
CA ALA A 161 -10.61 10.34 -23.09
C ALA A 161 -10.60 11.77 -23.66
N SER A 162 -11.64 12.18 -24.37
CA SER A 162 -11.85 13.56 -24.85
C SER A 162 -12.44 14.50 -23.81
N GLU A 163 -13.02 13.98 -22.72
CA GLU A 163 -13.65 14.77 -21.66
C GLU A 163 -12.65 15.24 -20.59
N ILE A 164 -11.45 14.64 -20.55
CA ILE A 164 -10.43 14.94 -19.54
C ILE A 164 -9.05 15.24 -20.12
N GLU A 165 -8.32 16.05 -19.35
CA GLU A 165 -6.91 16.35 -19.57
C GLU A 165 -6.06 15.57 -18.57
N ASP A 166 -5.00 14.91 -19.05
CA ASP A 166 -4.11 14.14 -18.19
C ASP A 166 -3.33 15.06 -17.25
N HIS A 167 -3.13 14.62 -16.01
CA HIS A 167 -2.47 15.38 -14.93
C HIS A 167 -3.14 16.72 -14.59
N LYS A 168 -4.44 16.86 -14.87
CA LYS A 168 -5.18 18.05 -14.44
C LYS A 168 -5.71 17.86 -13.02
N ILE A 169 -5.26 18.72 -12.11
CA ILE A 169 -5.70 18.73 -10.71
C ILE A 169 -6.37 20.07 -10.43
N THR A 170 -7.61 20.03 -9.93
CA THR A 170 -8.40 21.23 -9.62
C THR A 170 -8.91 21.16 -8.17
N VAL A 171 -8.76 22.25 -7.42
CA VAL A 171 -9.38 22.42 -6.11
C VAL A 171 -10.48 23.49 -6.22
N VAL A 172 -11.70 23.13 -5.86
CA VAL A 172 -12.89 24.00 -5.89
C VAL A 172 -13.36 24.26 -4.46
N GLY A 173 -13.03 25.45 -3.95
CA GLY A 173 -13.33 25.86 -2.59
C GLY A 173 -12.06 26.19 -1.79
N PRO A 174 -12.17 26.35 -0.47
CA PRO A 174 -11.06 26.74 0.39
C PRO A 174 -9.95 25.69 0.46
N GLU A 175 -8.70 26.14 0.53
CA GLU A 175 -7.57 25.29 0.93
C GLU A 175 -7.48 25.13 2.45
N ALA A 176 -6.63 24.19 2.90
CA ALA A 176 -6.36 23.89 4.29
C ALA A 176 -5.82 25.08 5.10
N ASP A 177 -5.19 26.08 4.48
CA ASP A 177 -4.73 27.30 5.16
C ASP A 177 -5.80 28.39 5.26
N GLU A 178 -6.92 28.23 4.57
CA GLU A 178 -8.12 29.07 4.69
C GLU A 178 -9.13 28.48 5.70
N MET A 179 -8.87 27.26 6.19
CA MET A 179 -9.70 26.56 7.17
C MET A 179 -9.24 26.85 8.61
N GLU A 180 -10.20 26.93 9.53
CA GLU A 180 -9.90 27.15 10.95
C GLU A 180 -9.15 25.96 11.57
N LEU A 181 -8.19 26.23 12.46
CA LEU A 181 -7.43 25.19 13.16
C LEU A 181 -8.36 24.25 13.95
N GLY A 182 -8.27 22.96 13.69
CA GLY A 182 -9.02 21.90 14.34
C GLY A 182 -10.48 21.79 13.88
N SER A 183 -10.85 22.52 12.83
CA SER A 183 -12.19 22.47 12.23
C SER A 183 -12.46 21.14 11.52
N LYS A 184 -13.76 20.88 11.32
CA LYS A 184 -14.27 19.79 10.49
C LYS A 184 -14.83 20.38 9.21
N ASN A 185 -14.35 19.92 8.07
CA ASN A 185 -14.64 20.50 6.76
C ASN A 185 -15.18 19.43 5.81
N ASN A 186 -15.91 19.88 4.80
CA ASN A 186 -16.38 19.03 3.71
C ASN A 186 -15.21 18.73 2.76
N ILE A 187 -15.21 17.52 2.19
CA ILE A 187 -14.33 17.22 1.05
C ILE A 187 -14.96 16.15 0.18
N ALA A 188 -15.09 16.43 -1.11
CA ALA A 188 -15.41 15.43 -2.11
C ALA A 188 -14.30 15.41 -3.16
N TYR A 189 -13.75 14.25 -3.52
CA TYR A 189 -12.82 14.15 -4.65
C TYR A 189 -13.29 13.12 -5.66
N VAL A 190 -13.27 13.54 -6.93
CA VAL A 190 -13.61 12.72 -8.08
C VAL A 190 -12.36 12.54 -8.92
N VAL A 191 -11.86 11.31 -8.97
CA VAL A 191 -10.76 10.89 -9.82
C VAL A 191 -11.34 10.36 -11.12
N LYS A 192 -11.26 11.15 -12.17
CA LYS A 192 -11.74 10.77 -13.49
C LYS A 192 -10.64 10.04 -14.22
N VAL A 193 -10.95 8.85 -14.72
CA VAL A 193 -10.00 8.01 -15.44
C VAL A 193 -10.52 7.68 -16.83
N ALA A 194 -9.61 7.65 -17.80
CA ALA A 194 -9.90 7.18 -19.14
C ALA A 194 -8.80 6.22 -19.59
N GLY A 195 -9.18 5.14 -20.25
CA GLY A 195 -8.23 4.26 -20.90
C GLY A 195 -8.90 3.19 -21.72
N LYS A 196 -8.21 2.67 -22.73
CA LYS A 196 -8.81 1.73 -23.71
C LYS A 196 -9.36 0.46 -23.07
N ASN A 197 -8.70 -0.02 -22.01
CA ASN A 197 -9.08 -1.22 -21.28
C ASN A 197 -9.82 -0.92 -19.96
N MET A 198 -10.07 0.36 -19.66
CA MET A 198 -10.81 0.76 -18.47
C MET A 198 -12.27 0.34 -18.59
N GLN A 199 -12.83 -0.17 -17.49
CA GLN A 199 -14.23 -0.57 -17.40
C GLN A 199 -14.83 -0.04 -16.10
N PRO A 200 -16.14 0.26 -16.04
CA PRO A 200 -16.79 0.70 -14.81
C PRO A 200 -16.60 -0.24 -13.61
N ASP A 201 -16.35 -1.53 -13.87
CA ASP A 201 -16.10 -2.56 -12.86
C ASP A 201 -14.75 -2.37 -12.14
N PHE A 202 -13.82 -1.63 -12.72
CA PHE A 202 -12.53 -1.31 -12.10
C PHE A 202 -12.58 -0.05 -11.24
N GLU A 203 -13.63 0.78 -11.34
CA GLU A 203 -13.77 1.99 -10.54
C GLU A 203 -13.69 1.71 -9.01
N PRO A 204 -14.48 0.78 -8.43
CA PRO A 204 -14.39 0.48 -7.00
C PRO A 204 -13.04 -0.13 -6.59
N VAL A 205 -12.36 -0.84 -7.51
CA VAL A 205 -11.02 -1.39 -7.25
C VAL A 205 -10.00 -0.26 -7.06
N ILE A 206 -10.07 0.77 -7.92
CA ILE A 206 -9.21 1.96 -7.82
C ILE A 206 -9.59 2.79 -6.58
N GLU A 207 -10.88 3.01 -6.33
CA GLU A 207 -11.36 3.75 -5.14
C GLU A 207 -10.84 3.14 -3.85
N ARG A 208 -10.84 1.81 -3.73
CA ARG A 208 -10.38 1.13 -2.52
C ARG A 208 -8.92 1.46 -2.20
N LYS A 209 -8.10 1.76 -3.19
CA LYS A 209 -6.68 2.08 -3.01
C LYS A 209 -6.44 3.49 -2.50
N PHE A 210 -7.41 4.40 -2.58
CA PHE A 210 -7.29 5.76 -2.04
C PHE A 210 -6.94 5.75 -0.56
N HIS A 211 -7.51 4.81 0.20
CA HIS A 211 -7.16 4.60 1.59
C HIS A 211 -5.65 4.36 1.76
N ASN A 212 -5.05 3.48 0.97
CA ASN A 212 -3.63 3.17 1.06
C ASN A 212 -2.77 4.35 0.59
N TYR A 213 -3.15 4.98 -0.53
CA TYR A 213 -2.40 6.09 -1.12
C TYR A 213 -2.32 7.28 -0.17
N ILE A 214 -3.45 7.70 0.40
CA ILE A 214 -3.50 8.85 1.30
C ILE A 214 -2.76 8.55 2.61
N ASN A 215 -2.86 7.32 3.14
CA ASN A 215 -2.10 6.92 4.34
C ASN A 215 -0.59 6.74 4.09
N CYS A 216 -0.12 6.67 2.84
CA CYS A 216 1.32 6.67 2.54
C CYS A 216 1.96 8.07 2.63
N ILE A 217 1.16 9.13 2.80
CA ILE A 217 1.62 10.49 2.97
C ILE A 217 1.96 10.71 4.46
N GLU A 218 3.20 11.11 4.77
CA GLU A 218 3.60 11.41 6.15
C GLU A 218 2.71 12.50 6.76
N GLY A 219 2.17 12.23 7.95
CA GLY A 219 1.34 13.19 8.67
C GLY A 219 -0.04 13.45 8.07
N VAL A 220 -0.54 12.54 7.21
CA VAL A 220 -1.94 12.49 6.75
C VAL A 220 -2.51 11.11 7.09
N TYR A 221 -3.77 11.09 7.52
CA TYR A 221 -4.48 9.87 7.88
C TYR A 221 -5.79 9.79 7.12
N HIS A 222 -6.10 8.62 6.56
CA HIS A 222 -7.38 8.33 5.92
C HIS A 222 -8.03 7.08 6.52
N THR A 223 -9.35 7.09 6.70
CA THR A 223 -10.14 5.91 7.04
C THR A 223 -11.54 6.01 6.46
N GLY A 224 -12.32 4.94 6.55
CA GLY A 224 -13.61 4.85 5.89
C GLY A 224 -13.45 4.68 4.38
N GLN A 225 -14.53 5.00 3.66
CA GLN A 225 -14.70 4.72 2.25
C GLN A 225 -15.89 5.49 1.69
N ARG A 226 -15.96 5.66 0.36
CA ARG A 226 -17.11 6.26 -0.34
C ARG A 226 -17.48 7.62 0.28
N ASP A 227 -18.70 7.81 0.76
CA ASP A 227 -19.16 9.05 1.41
C ASP A 227 -18.94 9.08 2.93
N MET A 228 -18.50 7.96 3.51
CA MET A 228 -18.21 7.81 4.93
C MET A 228 -16.71 7.82 5.23
N GLN A 229 -15.92 8.43 4.35
CA GLN A 229 -14.48 8.61 4.54
C GLN A 229 -14.18 9.66 5.61
N ARG A 230 -12.98 9.57 6.18
CA ARG A 230 -12.42 10.54 7.11
C ARG A 230 -10.95 10.76 6.83
N ILE A 231 -10.57 12.02 6.62
CA ILE A 231 -9.17 12.45 6.47
C ILE A 231 -8.77 13.37 7.62
N ARG A 232 -7.54 13.21 8.12
CA ARG A 232 -6.88 14.19 9.00
C ARG A 232 -5.56 14.61 8.41
N ILE A 233 -5.28 15.90 8.49
CA ILE A 233 -3.97 16.48 8.18
C ILE A 233 -3.34 16.92 9.50
N SER A 234 -2.10 16.53 9.77
CA SER A 234 -1.37 16.93 10.98
C SER A 234 -0.85 18.36 10.87
N LYS A 235 -0.59 18.98 12.03
CA LYS A 235 0.10 20.27 12.12
C LYS A 235 1.47 20.25 11.46
N ASP A 236 2.21 19.15 11.61
CA ASP A 236 3.55 18.99 11.05
C ASP A 236 3.51 18.96 9.52
N ALA A 237 2.60 18.18 8.93
CA ALA A 237 2.41 18.16 7.47
C ALA A 237 1.99 19.54 6.95
N PHE A 238 1.04 20.20 7.61
CA PHE A 238 0.61 21.55 7.24
C PHE A 238 1.75 22.58 7.29
N ASN A 239 2.56 22.55 8.35
CA ASN A 239 3.72 23.43 8.53
C ASN A 239 4.83 23.15 7.51
N ALA A 240 4.97 21.90 7.05
CA ALA A 240 5.86 21.55 5.95
C ALA A 240 5.38 22.09 4.59
N GLY A 241 4.14 22.59 4.51
CA GLY A 241 3.55 23.14 3.29
C GLY A 241 2.51 22.22 2.66
N PHE A 242 2.13 21.11 3.31
CA PHE A 242 1.09 20.23 2.79
C PHE A 242 -0.25 20.97 2.70
N ARG A 243 -1.02 20.61 1.68
CA ARG A 243 -2.19 21.31 1.16
C ARG A 243 -3.07 20.28 0.45
N ILE A 244 -4.37 20.54 0.36
CA ILE A 244 -5.38 19.66 -0.26
C ILE A 244 -5.02 19.32 -1.71
N LYS A 245 -4.48 20.26 -2.49
CA LYS A 245 -4.03 19.96 -3.87
C LYS A 245 -3.04 18.79 -3.96
N HIS A 246 -2.21 18.58 -2.93
CA HIS A 246 -1.22 17.51 -2.89
C HIS A 246 -1.86 16.12 -2.72
N ILE A 247 -3.09 16.04 -2.18
CA ILE A 247 -3.89 14.81 -2.23
C ILE A 247 -4.14 14.44 -3.69
N GLY A 248 -4.44 15.43 -4.54
CA GLY A 248 -4.64 15.23 -5.98
C GLY A 248 -3.39 14.72 -6.69
N GLU A 249 -2.21 15.27 -6.37
CA GLU A 249 -0.93 14.80 -6.92
C GLU A 249 -0.65 13.34 -6.56
N VAL A 250 -0.92 12.97 -5.31
CA VAL A 250 -0.74 11.59 -4.83
C VAL A 250 -1.73 10.64 -5.50
N LEU A 251 -3.00 11.02 -5.61
CA LEU A 251 -4.02 10.21 -6.28
C LEU A 251 -3.67 10.01 -7.76
N TYR A 252 -3.33 11.08 -8.48
CA TYR A 252 -2.90 11.02 -9.87
C TYR A 252 -1.70 10.08 -10.05
N ALA A 253 -0.60 10.34 -9.33
CA ALA A 253 0.64 9.57 -9.48
C ALA A 253 0.45 8.10 -9.11
N SER A 254 -0.30 7.82 -8.03
CA SER A 254 -0.52 6.45 -7.56
C SER A 254 -1.42 5.66 -8.50
N VAL A 255 -2.53 6.25 -8.97
CA VAL A 255 -3.45 5.59 -9.92
C VAL A 255 -2.76 5.33 -11.25
N LYS A 256 -2.05 6.33 -11.81
CA LYS A 256 -1.30 6.17 -13.06
C LYS A 256 -0.21 5.11 -12.99
N ASN A 257 0.40 4.91 -11.82
CA ASN A 257 1.48 3.95 -11.64
C ASN A 257 0.97 2.52 -11.35
N GLU A 258 -0.06 2.37 -10.52
CA GLU A 258 -0.57 1.04 -10.16
C GLU A 258 -1.48 0.44 -11.23
N PHE A 259 -2.21 1.29 -11.97
CA PHE A 259 -3.16 0.88 -12.99
C PHE A 259 -2.75 1.31 -14.40
N ASP A 260 -1.45 1.40 -14.67
CA ASP A 260 -0.88 1.82 -15.97
C ASP A 260 -1.40 1.01 -17.17
N ALA A 261 -1.76 -0.26 -16.96
CA ALA A 261 -2.30 -1.16 -17.97
C ALA A 261 -3.75 -0.83 -18.40
N VAL A 262 -4.49 -0.07 -17.59
CA VAL A 262 -5.91 0.24 -17.84
C VAL A 262 -6.23 1.74 -17.81
N VAL A 263 -5.42 2.57 -17.15
CA VAL A 263 -5.61 4.03 -17.05
C VAL A 263 -4.59 4.79 -17.92
N ASP A 264 -5.07 5.31 -19.05
CA ASP A 264 -4.28 6.11 -19.99
C ASP A 264 -4.23 7.59 -19.58
N LYS A 265 -5.33 8.16 -19.08
CA LYS A 265 -5.41 9.54 -18.57
C LYS A 265 -6.07 9.60 -17.19
N CYS A 266 -5.63 10.53 -16.37
CA CYS A 266 -6.20 10.78 -15.05
C CYS A 266 -6.34 12.29 -14.76
N GLU A 267 -7.55 12.72 -14.40
CA GLU A 267 -7.88 14.08 -13.91
C GLU A 267 -8.43 13.96 -12.49
N VAL A 268 -8.00 14.84 -11.57
CA VAL A 268 -8.50 14.86 -10.19
C VAL A 268 -9.17 16.19 -9.89
N VAL A 269 -10.44 16.14 -9.48
CA VAL A 269 -11.17 17.32 -9.01
C VAL A 269 -11.50 17.14 -7.53
N ILE A 270 -11.03 18.06 -6.71
CA ILE A 270 -11.26 18.08 -5.26
C ILE A 270 -12.15 19.28 -4.95
N TYR A 271 -13.26 19.02 -4.28
CA TYR A 271 -14.21 20.01 -3.80
C TYR A 271 -14.04 20.13 -2.30
N THR A 272 -13.95 21.37 -1.83
CA THR A 272 -13.95 21.74 -0.40
C THR A 272 -14.98 22.81 -0.10
N ASP A 273 -15.56 23.41 -1.14
CA ASP A 273 -16.75 24.25 -1.01
C ASP A 273 -17.93 23.39 -0.50
N PRO A 274 -18.61 23.79 0.60
CA PRO A 274 -19.67 22.97 1.19
C PRO A 274 -20.85 22.69 0.24
N ALA A 275 -21.23 23.65 -0.60
CA ALA A 275 -22.36 23.47 -1.53
C ALA A 275 -21.99 22.49 -2.65
N GLU A 276 -20.79 22.62 -3.21
CA GLU A 276 -20.30 21.66 -4.20
C GLU A 276 -20.08 20.26 -3.61
N CYS A 277 -19.59 20.14 -2.38
CA CYS A 277 -19.48 18.84 -1.71
C CYS A 277 -20.85 18.18 -1.52
N THR A 278 -21.86 18.96 -1.11
CA THR A 278 -23.25 18.49 -0.99
C THR A 278 -23.77 18.00 -2.34
N ARG A 279 -23.57 18.79 -3.40
CA ARG A 279 -23.97 18.45 -4.77
C ARG A 279 -23.31 17.17 -5.26
N ILE A 280 -21.98 17.07 -5.13
CA ILE A 280 -21.22 15.89 -5.57
C ILE A 280 -21.64 14.65 -4.78
N ARG A 281 -21.80 14.75 -3.45
CA ARG A 281 -22.22 13.61 -2.62
C ARG A 281 -23.59 13.10 -3.06
N HIS A 282 -24.60 13.96 -3.11
CA HIS A 282 -25.99 13.54 -3.27
C HIS A 282 -26.42 13.34 -4.73
N GLU A 283 -25.88 14.10 -5.68
CA GLU A 283 -26.29 14.03 -7.08
C GLU A 283 -25.40 13.12 -7.94
N VAL A 284 -24.17 12.84 -7.50
CA VAL A 284 -23.20 12.06 -8.29
C VAL A 284 -22.76 10.79 -7.57
N ALA A 285 -22.19 10.92 -6.36
CA ALA A 285 -21.56 9.81 -5.66
C ALA A 285 -22.58 8.77 -5.17
N ILE A 286 -23.60 9.19 -4.39
CA ILE A 286 -24.64 8.28 -3.87
C ILE A 286 -25.36 7.51 -4.99
N PRO A 287 -25.87 8.15 -6.06
CA PRO A 287 -26.49 7.42 -7.16
C PRO A 287 -25.55 6.42 -7.85
N THR A 288 -24.25 6.72 -7.92
CA THR A 288 -23.24 5.80 -8.47
C THR A 288 -23.03 4.61 -7.54
N PHE A 289 -22.95 4.84 -6.23
CA PHE A 289 -22.83 3.77 -5.24
C PHE A 289 -24.07 2.87 -5.23
N ASP A 290 -25.27 3.44 -5.24
CA ASP A 290 -26.53 2.70 -5.29
C ASP A 290 -26.59 1.80 -6.54
N LYS A 291 -26.19 2.32 -7.70
CA LYS A 291 -26.13 1.54 -8.94
C LYS A 291 -25.14 0.38 -8.86
N ARG A 292 -23.99 0.58 -8.19
CA ARG A 292 -23.00 -0.49 -7.98
C ARG A 292 -23.55 -1.55 -7.02
N ASP A 293 -24.19 -1.13 -5.94
CA ASP A 293 -24.78 -2.03 -4.95
C ASP A 293 -25.97 -2.82 -5.54
N ASP A 294 -26.77 -2.22 -6.44
CA ASP A 294 -27.86 -2.90 -7.16
C ASP A 294 -27.38 -4.07 -8.02
N ARG A 295 -26.16 -3.99 -8.59
CA ARG A 295 -25.58 -5.09 -9.36
C ARG A 295 -25.28 -6.31 -8.48
N LEU A 296 -24.87 -6.07 -7.25
CA LEU A 296 -24.56 -7.14 -6.29
C LEU A 296 -25.81 -7.90 -5.85
N LYS A 297 -26.98 -7.25 -5.81
CA LYS A 297 -28.26 -7.88 -5.38
C LYS A 297 -28.69 -9.09 -6.22
N SER A 298 -28.13 -9.24 -7.42
CA SER A 298 -28.44 -10.37 -8.31
C SER A 298 -27.57 -11.61 -8.09
N LEU A 299 -26.49 -11.48 -7.30
CA LEU A 299 -25.56 -12.56 -6.99
C LEU A 299 -25.84 -13.08 -5.57
N THR A 300 -25.98 -14.40 -5.46
CA THR A 300 -26.08 -15.14 -4.19
C THR A 300 -24.85 -15.99 -3.98
N ASP A 301 -24.59 -16.40 -2.74
CA ASP A 301 -23.49 -17.28 -2.42
C ASP A 301 -23.61 -18.63 -3.15
N GLU A 302 -24.82 -19.13 -3.38
CA GLU A 302 -25.05 -20.37 -4.15
C GLU A 302 -24.86 -20.20 -5.67
N SER A 303 -25.02 -18.98 -6.19
CA SER A 303 -24.96 -18.74 -7.64
C SER A 303 -23.54 -18.63 -8.21
N VAL A 304 -22.52 -18.57 -7.36
CA VAL A 304 -21.11 -18.42 -7.78
C VAL A 304 -20.29 -19.65 -7.46
N ASP A 305 -19.35 -20.01 -8.34
CA ASP A 305 -18.50 -21.19 -8.18
C ASP A 305 -17.26 -20.97 -7.30
N VAL A 306 -16.96 -19.72 -6.95
CA VAL A 306 -15.76 -19.34 -6.20
C VAL A 306 -16.04 -18.21 -5.22
N TYR A 307 -15.23 -18.16 -4.17
CA TYR A 307 -15.07 -16.99 -3.30
C TYR A 307 -13.70 -16.34 -3.53
N TYR A 308 -13.46 -15.22 -2.86
CA TYR A 308 -12.17 -14.54 -2.92
C TYR A 308 -11.62 -14.25 -1.54
N SER A 309 -10.33 -14.44 -1.34
CA SER A 309 -9.62 -13.87 -0.18
C SER A 309 -9.43 -12.37 -0.38
N CYS A 310 -9.23 -11.63 0.69
CA CYS A 310 -8.59 -10.31 0.65
C CYS A 310 -7.64 -10.16 1.85
N ILE A 311 -6.36 -9.89 1.56
CA ILE A 311 -5.29 -9.74 2.56
C ILE A 311 -4.74 -8.31 2.65
N LEU A 312 -5.43 -7.32 2.06
CA LEU A 312 -4.96 -5.94 2.01
C LEU A 312 -4.71 -5.34 3.41
N CYS A 313 -5.55 -5.70 4.39
CA CYS A 313 -5.41 -5.23 5.78
C CYS A 313 -4.27 -5.91 6.58
N GLN A 314 -3.52 -6.86 5.99
CA GLN A 314 -2.36 -7.45 6.66
C GLN A 314 -1.21 -6.46 6.91
N ALA A 315 -1.27 -5.27 6.30
CA ALA A 315 -0.38 -4.16 6.62
C ALA A 315 -0.39 -3.79 8.12
N PHE A 316 -1.53 -3.94 8.80
CA PHE A 316 -1.68 -3.66 10.24
C PHE A 316 -2.24 -4.82 11.06
N SER A 317 -2.84 -5.83 10.42
CA SER A 317 -3.35 -7.05 11.08
C SER A 317 -2.82 -8.30 10.38
N PRO A 318 -1.58 -8.74 10.66
CA PRO A 318 -0.85 -9.69 9.81
C PRO A 318 -1.50 -11.06 9.61
N SER A 319 -2.29 -11.53 10.57
CA SER A 319 -3.00 -12.81 10.47
C SER A 319 -4.42 -12.70 9.92
N HIS A 320 -4.92 -11.48 9.67
CA HIS A 320 -6.28 -11.27 9.20
C HIS A 320 -6.42 -11.65 7.73
N VAL A 321 -7.51 -12.36 7.43
CA VAL A 321 -7.92 -12.75 6.07
C VAL A 321 -9.42 -12.50 5.98
N CYS A 322 -9.86 -11.69 5.02
CA CYS A 322 -11.27 -11.63 4.66
C CYS A 322 -11.57 -12.72 3.64
N VAL A 323 -12.68 -13.44 3.81
CA VAL A 323 -13.30 -14.26 2.77
C VAL A 323 -14.50 -13.47 2.27
N VAL A 324 -14.45 -13.05 1.00
CA VAL A 324 -15.45 -12.20 0.37
C VAL A 324 -16.36 -13.07 -0.49
N THR A 325 -17.65 -13.02 -0.19
CA THR A 325 -18.71 -13.73 -0.93
C THR A 325 -19.71 -12.72 -1.48
N PRO A 326 -20.58 -13.09 -2.44
CA PRO A 326 -21.64 -12.20 -2.91
C PRO A 326 -22.50 -11.59 -1.80
N GLU A 327 -22.86 -12.38 -0.79
CA GLU A 327 -23.75 -11.96 0.31
C GLU A 327 -22.99 -11.54 1.58
N ARG A 328 -21.67 -11.76 1.62
CA ARG A 328 -20.77 -11.31 2.69
C ARG A 328 -19.65 -10.46 2.11
N LEU A 329 -19.92 -9.15 2.00
CA LEU A 329 -18.92 -8.16 1.62
C LEU A 329 -17.73 -8.19 2.61
N GLY A 330 -16.57 -7.76 2.15
CA GLY A 330 -15.44 -7.49 3.04
C GLY A 330 -15.86 -6.51 4.14
N LEU A 331 -15.42 -6.75 5.37
CA LEU A 331 -15.90 -6.02 6.56
C LEU A 331 -15.69 -4.50 6.52
N CYS A 332 -14.79 -4.03 5.66
CA CYS A 332 -14.62 -2.59 5.42
C CYS A 332 -15.87 -1.98 4.78
N GLY A 333 -16.58 -2.75 3.95
CA GLY A 333 -17.71 -2.36 3.14
C GLY A 333 -17.36 -1.94 1.71
N ALA A 334 -16.08 -1.88 1.31
CA ALA A 334 -15.64 -1.39 -0.01
C ALA A 334 -15.01 -2.47 -0.89
N VAL A 335 -15.05 -3.72 -0.44
CA VAL A 335 -14.63 -4.86 -1.26
C VAL A 335 -15.81 -5.81 -1.32
N SER A 336 -16.55 -5.74 -2.42
CA SER A 336 -17.53 -6.74 -2.79
C SER A 336 -16.88 -7.93 -3.50
N TRP A 337 -17.65 -8.99 -3.75
CA TRP A 337 -17.17 -10.14 -4.51
C TRP A 337 -16.73 -9.76 -5.94
N LEU A 338 -17.47 -8.85 -6.60
CA LEU A 338 -17.10 -8.35 -7.92
C LEU A 338 -15.80 -7.55 -7.88
N ASP A 339 -15.60 -6.74 -6.84
CA ASP A 339 -14.36 -5.95 -6.68
C ASP A 339 -13.16 -6.88 -6.43
N ALA A 340 -13.34 -7.92 -5.63
CA ALA A 340 -12.29 -8.90 -5.36
C ALA A 340 -11.92 -9.69 -6.63
N LYS A 341 -12.92 -10.08 -7.42
CA LYS A 341 -12.73 -10.68 -8.76
C LYS A 341 -11.94 -9.76 -9.68
N ALA A 342 -12.38 -8.51 -9.84
CA ALA A 342 -11.71 -7.53 -10.69
C ALA A 342 -10.28 -7.23 -10.23
N THR A 343 -10.05 -7.19 -8.91
CA THR A 343 -8.70 -7.05 -8.34
C THR A 343 -7.79 -8.21 -8.74
N HIS A 344 -8.30 -9.45 -8.70
CA HIS A 344 -7.53 -10.63 -9.13
C HIS A 344 -7.27 -10.65 -10.64
N GLU A 345 -8.24 -10.20 -11.45
CA GLU A 345 -8.06 -10.09 -12.90
C GLU A 345 -7.01 -9.04 -13.29
N LEU A 346 -6.94 -7.93 -12.55
CA LEU A 346 -5.94 -6.88 -12.74
C LEU A 346 -4.54 -7.30 -12.24
N ASP A 347 -4.47 -7.98 -11.09
CA ASP A 347 -3.22 -8.49 -10.53
C ASP A 347 -3.41 -9.90 -9.94
N PRO A 348 -3.08 -10.95 -10.72
CA PRO A 348 -3.19 -12.34 -10.26
C PRO A 348 -2.32 -12.66 -9.03
N ASN A 349 -1.25 -11.89 -8.77
CA ASN A 349 -0.39 -12.05 -7.60
C ASN A 349 -0.74 -11.05 -6.48
N GLY A 350 -1.84 -10.31 -6.64
CA GLY A 350 -2.30 -9.28 -5.73
C GLY A 350 -2.96 -9.81 -4.45
N PRO A 351 -3.60 -8.92 -3.67
CA PRO A 351 -4.16 -9.27 -2.36
C PRO A 351 -5.45 -10.10 -2.43
N CYS A 352 -6.09 -10.19 -3.60
CA CYS A 352 -7.31 -10.96 -3.78
C CYS A 352 -7.01 -12.24 -4.55
N GLN A 353 -7.30 -13.39 -3.96
CA GLN A 353 -6.98 -14.71 -4.50
C GLN A 353 -8.24 -15.57 -4.56
N VAL A 354 -8.36 -16.40 -5.59
CA VAL A 354 -9.51 -17.30 -5.79
C VAL A 354 -9.51 -18.38 -4.70
N ILE A 355 -10.69 -18.63 -4.13
CA ILE A 355 -10.96 -19.73 -3.21
C ILE A 355 -12.08 -20.59 -3.81
N THR A 356 -11.83 -21.88 -4.00
CA THR A 356 -12.85 -22.83 -4.46
C THR A 356 -13.85 -23.13 -3.35
N LYS A 357 -14.99 -23.74 -3.69
CA LYS A 357 -16.03 -24.18 -2.74
C LYS A 357 -16.51 -25.60 -3.03
N GLU A 358 -15.60 -26.44 -3.49
CA GLU A 358 -15.89 -27.79 -3.97
C GLU A 358 -16.09 -28.78 -2.81
N ARG A 359 -15.57 -28.45 -1.61
CA ARG A 359 -15.54 -29.33 -0.44
C ARG A 359 -16.30 -28.72 0.76
N PRO A 360 -17.64 -28.67 0.74
CA PRO A 360 -18.43 -28.20 1.87
C PRO A 360 -18.31 -29.16 3.07
N ILE A 361 -18.15 -28.60 4.26
CA ILE A 361 -18.19 -29.32 5.55
C ILE A 361 -19.59 -29.19 6.15
N ASP A 362 -20.08 -27.96 6.29
CA ASP A 362 -21.45 -27.66 6.74
C ASP A 362 -21.93 -26.35 6.09
N GLU A 363 -22.77 -26.47 5.06
CA GLU A 363 -23.36 -25.34 4.31
C GLU A 363 -24.23 -24.44 5.21
N ARG A 364 -24.78 -24.96 6.30
CA ARG A 364 -25.67 -24.22 7.19
C ARG A 364 -24.94 -23.14 7.98
N ILE A 365 -23.64 -23.34 8.20
CA ILE A 365 -22.74 -22.37 8.83
C ILE A 365 -21.72 -21.79 7.84
N GLY A 366 -21.77 -22.21 6.57
CA GLY A 366 -20.86 -21.73 5.52
C GLY A 366 -19.43 -22.25 5.66
N GLU A 367 -19.23 -23.43 6.26
CA GLU A 367 -17.88 -24.00 6.45
C GLU A 367 -17.48 -24.90 5.26
N TYR A 368 -16.31 -24.64 4.70
CA TYR A 368 -15.74 -25.37 3.56
C TYR A 368 -14.27 -25.70 3.83
N GLU A 369 -13.82 -26.89 3.44
CA GLU A 369 -12.42 -27.30 3.58
C GLU A 369 -11.48 -26.40 2.75
N ASP A 370 -11.90 -26.04 1.53
CA ASP A 370 -11.15 -25.14 0.65
C ASP A 370 -10.92 -23.76 1.28
N VAL A 371 -11.93 -23.24 1.99
CA VAL A 371 -11.86 -21.94 2.68
C VAL A 371 -10.93 -22.04 3.88
N ASN A 372 -11.01 -23.12 4.66
CA ASN A 372 -10.13 -23.36 5.80
C ASN A 372 -8.66 -23.46 5.37
N GLU A 373 -8.36 -24.20 4.29
CA GLU A 373 -7.01 -24.28 3.72
C GLU A 373 -6.49 -22.91 3.25
N ALA A 374 -7.32 -22.12 2.57
CA ALA A 374 -6.96 -20.78 2.12
C ALA A 374 -6.68 -19.85 3.31
N VAL A 375 -7.54 -19.84 4.33
CA VAL A 375 -7.37 -19.04 5.54
C VAL A 375 -6.14 -19.46 6.32
N GLN A 376 -5.89 -20.76 6.48
CA GLN A 376 -4.68 -21.26 7.14
C GLN A 376 -3.42 -20.81 6.41
N LYS A 377 -3.40 -20.92 5.07
CA LYS A 377 -2.29 -20.47 4.24
C LYS A 377 -2.05 -18.97 4.38
N PHE A 378 -3.08 -18.14 4.18
CA PHE A 378 -2.94 -16.69 4.15
C PHE A 378 -2.79 -16.04 5.52
N SER A 379 -3.24 -16.70 6.60
CA SER A 379 -2.99 -16.27 7.98
C SER A 379 -1.65 -16.76 8.56
N GLN A 380 -0.84 -17.47 7.74
CA GLN A 380 0.41 -18.10 8.16
C GLN A 380 0.23 -19.11 9.30
N GLY A 381 -0.88 -19.85 9.28
CA GLY A 381 -1.23 -20.86 10.27
C GLY A 381 -1.79 -20.32 11.58
N ALA A 382 -2.04 -19.01 11.69
CA ALA A 382 -2.62 -18.41 12.88
C ALA A 382 -4.12 -18.75 13.05
N LEU A 383 -4.81 -19.02 11.94
CA LEU A 383 -6.21 -19.45 11.89
C LEU A 383 -6.26 -20.86 11.27
N GLN A 384 -7.19 -21.70 11.75
CA GLN A 384 -7.35 -23.08 11.29
C GLN A 384 -8.67 -23.27 10.53
N ASP A 385 -9.75 -22.71 11.07
CA ASP A 385 -11.11 -22.85 10.57
C ASP A 385 -11.85 -21.49 10.54
N VAL A 386 -12.80 -21.36 9.61
CA VAL A 386 -13.74 -20.23 9.54
C VAL A 386 -15.12 -20.69 9.05
N SER A 387 -16.15 -20.12 9.66
CA SER A 387 -17.56 -20.25 9.27
C SER A 387 -18.16 -18.87 9.02
#